data_AF-A0A7C6ZE96-F1
#
_entry.id   AF-A0A7C6ZE96-F1
#
_cell.length_a   1.000
_cell.length_b   1.000
_cell.length_c   1.000
_cell.angle_alpha   90.00
_cell.angle_beta   90.00
_cell.angle_gamma   90.00
#
_symmetry.space_group_name_H-M   'P 1'
#
loop_
_entity.id
_entity.type
_entity.pdbx_description
1 polymer ?
#
loop_
_entity_poly.entity_id
_entity_poly.type
_entity_poly.pdbx_seq_one_letter_code
_entity_poly.pdbx_strand_id
1 'polypeptide(L)'
;MLYLGHFSFDTRDDPEFPPVSCGFFTAVVEANNVEEAMKKFEALITEIRRGEDVLERVCQVFLDACVELRALPKSGLLSYYVTYDAERRAMILTSAPGVSEEYAAVYDYVGDEKGAEGHSVPFLVFE
;
A
#
# COMPACT_ATOMS: atom_id res chain seq x y z
N MET A 1 15.72 10.00 -0.88
CA MET A 1 14.37 10.59 -0.62
C MET A 1 13.52 9.55 0.06
N LEU A 2 12.57 9.96 0.91
CA LEU A 2 11.69 9.02 1.60
C LEU A 2 10.42 8.78 0.76
N TYR A 3 10.02 7.52 0.67
CA TYR A 3 8.79 7.10 0.02
C TYR A 3 7.93 6.32 1.02
N LEU A 4 6.65 6.66 1.10
CA LEU A 4 5.66 5.92 1.87
C LEU A 4 4.76 5.14 0.91
N GLY A 5 4.79 3.82 1.01
CA GLY A 5 3.88 2.95 0.28
C GLY A 5 2.70 2.59 1.17
N HIS A 6 1.49 2.87 0.71
CA HIS A 6 0.23 2.48 1.36
C HIS A 6 -0.34 1.29 0.60
N PHE A 7 -0.53 0.19 1.32
CA PHE A 7 -0.90 -1.09 0.73
C PHE A 7 -2.17 -1.62 1.34
N SER A 8 -3.00 -2.19 0.48
CA SER A 8 -4.09 -3.08 0.85
C SER A 8 -3.69 -4.51 0.50
N PHE A 9 -4.29 -5.47 1.18
CA PHE A 9 -4.03 -6.87 0.90
C PHE A 9 -5.27 -7.71 1.10
N ASP A 10 -5.32 -8.82 0.38
CA ASP A 10 -6.27 -9.90 0.60
C ASP A 10 -5.55 -11.10 1.22
N THR A 11 -6.29 -11.87 2.03
CA THR A 11 -5.79 -13.11 2.62
C THR A 11 -6.56 -14.32 2.11
N ARG A 12 -5.94 -15.50 2.17
CA ARG A 12 -6.63 -16.75 1.83
C ARG A 12 -7.67 -17.10 2.89
N ASP A 13 -8.83 -17.55 2.43
CA ASP A 13 -9.83 -18.16 3.29
C ASP A 13 -9.22 -19.39 3.98
N ASP A 14 -9.33 -19.41 5.31
CA ASP A 14 -8.87 -20.52 6.15
C ASP A 14 -9.94 -20.82 7.20
N PRO A 15 -10.52 -22.04 7.22
CA PRO A 15 -11.52 -22.45 8.20
C PRO A 15 -11.05 -22.40 9.66
N GLU A 16 -9.74 -22.43 9.91
CA GLU A 16 -9.16 -22.45 11.26
C GLU A 16 -9.01 -21.04 11.86
N PHE A 17 -9.20 -19.98 11.07
CA PHE A 17 -9.00 -18.61 11.50
C PHE A 17 -10.25 -17.74 11.32
N PRO A 18 -10.36 -16.61 12.04
CA PRO A 18 -11.38 -15.62 11.75
C PRO A 18 -11.26 -15.16 10.29
N PRO A 19 -12.38 -14.84 9.63
CA PRO A 19 -12.37 -14.31 8.27
C PRO A 19 -11.86 -12.87 8.30
N VAL A 20 -10.54 -12.71 8.41
CA VAL A 20 -9.87 -11.54 7.84
C VAL A 20 -9.90 -11.81 6.35
N SER A 21 -10.63 -10.99 5.60
CA SER A 21 -10.66 -11.08 4.14
C SER A 21 -9.62 -10.14 3.53
N CYS A 22 -9.34 -9.03 4.22
CA CYS A 22 -8.45 -7.99 3.75
C CYS A 22 -7.88 -7.15 4.91
N GLY A 23 -6.82 -6.40 4.62
CA GLY A 23 -6.23 -5.46 5.57
C GLY A 23 -5.35 -4.42 4.88
N PHE A 24 -4.70 -3.58 5.69
CA PHE A 24 -3.90 -2.45 5.22
C PHE A 24 -2.61 -2.34 6.01
N PHE A 25 -1.54 -1.96 5.34
CA PHE A 25 -0.29 -1.58 6.00
C PHE A 25 0.39 -0.44 5.25
N THR A 26 1.40 0.13 5.90
CA THR A 26 2.26 1.15 5.30
C THR A 26 3.71 0.73 5.47
N ALA A 27 4.49 0.91 4.42
CA ALA A 27 5.93 0.74 4.46
C ALA A 27 6.63 2.05 4.11
N VAL A 28 7.85 2.22 4.61
CA VAL A 28 8.69 3.38 4.32
C VAL A 28 10.04 2.90 3.81
N VAL A 29 10.50 3.47 2.70
CA VAL A 29 11.83 3.18 2.13
C VAL A 29 12.52 4.48 1.74
N GLU A 30 13.85 4.46 1.77
CA GLU A 30 14.66 5.51 1.15
C GLU A 30 15.08 5.08 -0.26
N ALA A 31 14.86 5.93 -1.27
CA ALA A 31 15.22 5.68 -2.67
C ALA A 31 15.59 6.98 -3.41
N ASN A 32 16.21 6.85 -4.60
CA ASN A 32 16.56 7.99 -5.45
C ASN A 32 15.42 8.40 -6.40
N ASN A 33 14.44 7.53 -6.62
CA ASN A 33 13.27 7.78 -7.44
C ASN A 33 12.17 6.75 -7.11
N VAL A 34 10.97 6.97 -7.67
CA VAL A 34 9.80 6.12 -7.45
C VAL A 34 10.01 4.67 -7.92
N GLU A 35 10.68 4.43 -9.05
CA GLU A 35 10.92 3.08 -9.56
C GLU A 35 11.81 2.25 -8.62
N GLU A 36 12.87 2.87 -8.08
CA GLU A 36 13.72 2.25 -7.06
C GLU A 36 12.95 2.02 -5.76
N ALA A 37 12.05 2.95 -5.38
CA ALA A 37 11.18 2.76 -4.22
C ALA A 37 10.29 1.53 -4.38
N MET A 38 9.67 1.33 -5.55
CA MET A 38 8.85 0.14 -5.83
C MET A 38 9.64 -1.16 -5.63
N LYS A 39 10.84 -1.26 -6.21
CA LYS A 39 11.71 -2.44 -6.04
C LYS A 39 12.08 -2.68 -4.58
N LYS A 40 12.30 -1.61 -3.81
CA LYS A 40 12.60 -1.70 -2.38
C LYS A 40 11.39 -2.11 -1.55
N PHE A 41 10.18 -1.65 -1.88
CA PHE A 41 8.96 -2.12 -1.25
C PHE A 41 8.73 -3.61 -1.51
N GLU A 42 8.87 -4.05 -2.76
CA GLU A 42 8.78 -5.47 -3.12
C GLU A 42 9.74 -6.32 -2.30
N ALA A 43 11.01 -5.94 -2.25
CA ALA A 43 12.03 -6.65 -1.47
C ALA A 43 11.70 -6.68 0.03
N LEU A 44 11.27 -5.55 0.60
CA LEU A 44 10.92 -5.44 2.02
C LEU A 44 9.73 -6.33 2.38
N ILE A 45 8.63 -6.26 1.62
CA ILE A 45 7.42 -7.04 1.88
C ILE A 45 7.72 -8.54 1.74
N THR A 46 8.50 -8.92 0.73
CA THR A 46 8.94 -10.31 0.53
C THR A 46 9.80 -10.82 1.68
N GLU A 47 10.70 -9.99 2.22
CA GLU A 47 11.52 -10.37 3.36
C GLU A 47 10.69 -10.52 4.64
N ILE A 48 9.77 -9.59 4.91
CA ILE A 48 8.84 -9.69 6.05
C ILE A 48 8.00 -10.97 5.92
N ARG A 49 7.49 -11.28 4.72
CA ARG A 49 6.71 -12.48 4.46
C ARG A 49 7.44 -13.78 4.78
N ARG A 50 8.78 -13.79 4.66
CA ARG A 50 9.65 -14.93 4.94
C ARG A 50 10.07 -15.02 6.41
N GLY A 51 10.20 -13.89 7.08
CA GLY A 51 10.74 -13.82 8.45
C GLY A 51 9.70 -13.72 9.54
N GLU A 52 8.49 -13.23 9.23
CA GLU A 52 7.47 -12.89 10.21
C GLU A 52 6.11 -13.48 9.84
N ASP A 53 5.35 -13.93 10.85
CA ASP A 53 4.04 -14.57 10.65
C ASP A 53 2.95 -13.57 10.22
N VAL A 54 3.21 -12.26 10.33
CA VAL A 54 2.19 -11.20 10.11
C VAL A 54 1.64 -11.17 8.69
N LEU A 55 2.42 -11.58 7.69
CA LEU A 55 1.98 -11.67 6.29
C LEU A 55 1.69 -13.11 5.85
N GLU A 56 1.67 -14.08 6.77
CA GLU A 56 1.63 -15.50 6.42
C GLU A 56 0.43 -15.89 5.53
N ARG A 57 -0.71 -15.25 5.77
CA ARG A 57 -1.95 -15.57 5.05
C ARG A 57 -2.23 -14.65 3.86
N VAL A 58 -1.38 -13.65 3.64
CA VAL A 58 -1.55 -12.69 2.54
C VAL A 58 -1.30 -13.40 1.21
N CYS A 59 -2.26 -13.29 0.28
CA CYS A 59 -2.14 -13.84 -1.07
C CYS A 59 -1.87 -12.76 -2.12
N GLN A 60 -2.47 -11.58 -1.97
CA GLN A 60 -2.32 -10.48 -2.89
C GLN A 60 -2.09 -9.20 -2.10
N VAL A 61 -1.11 -8.41 -2.55
CA VAL A 61 -0.84 -7.07 -2.04
C VAL A 61 -1.07 -6.09 -3.17
N PHE A 62 -1.78 -5.01 -2.91
CA PHE A 62 -2.06 -3.93 -3.84
C PHE A 62 -1.40 -2.65 -3.32
N LEU A 63 -0.79 -1.89 -4.22
CA LEU A 63 -0.25 -0.57 -3.90
C LEU A 63 -1.34 0.46 -4.14
N ASP A 64 -1.95 0.96 -3.07
CA ASP A 64 -3.02 1.93 -3.16
C ASP A 64 -2.49 3.33 -3.45
N ALA A 65 -1.33 3.69 -2.87
CA ALA A 65 -0.65 4.95 -3.11
C ALA A 65 0.82 4.88 -2.72
N CYS A 66 1.69 5.53 -3.50
CA CYS A 66 3.07 5.80 -3.12
C CYS A 66 3.28 7.31 -2.98
N VAL A 67 3.67 7.76 -1.79
CA VAL A 67 3.91 9.17 -1.47
C VAL A 67 5.40 9.43 -1.40
N GLU A 68 5.93 10.18 -2.36
CA GLU A 68 7.27 10.77 -2.25
C GLU A 68 7.22 11.93 -1.27
N LEU A 69 8.04 11.87 -0.23
CA LEU A 69 8.19 12.93 0.75
C LEU A 69 9.43 13.77 0.41
N ARG A 70 9.18 14.97 -0.09
CA ARG A 70 10.22 15.95 -0.49
C ARG A 70 10.74 16.72 0.72
N ALA A 71 9.85 17.06 1.63
CA ALA A 71 10.17 17.73 2.89
C ALA A 71 9.09 17.47 3.94
N LEU A 72 9.48 17.49 5.23
CA LEU A 72 8.53 17.44 6.34
C LEU A 72 8.10 18.86 6.74
N PRO A 73 6.81 19.22 6.60
CA PRO A 73 6.32 20.49 7.12
C PRO A 73 6.38 20.50 8.65
N LYS A 74 6.65 21.66 9.25
CA LYS A 74 6.70 21.81 10.72
C LYS A 74 5.39 21.46 11.42
N SER A 75 4.27 21.62 10.72
CA SER A 75 2.92 21.28 11.20
C SER A 75 2.59 19.79 11.08
N GLY A 76 3.46 18.99 10.45
CA GLY A 76 3.13 17.62 10.02
C GLY A 76 2.23 17.61 8.78
N LEU A 77 1.99 16.40 8.26
CA LEU A 77 1.12 16.14 7.12
C LEU A 77 0.33 14.85 7.36
N LEU A 78 -0.79 14.70 6.65
CA LEU A 78 -1.55 13.46 6.58
C LEU A 78 -1.23 12.79 5.24
N SER A 79 -0.45 11.71 5.23
CA SER A 79 -0.03 11.06 3.99
C SER A 79 -1.13 10.17 3.39
N TYR A 80 -2.01 9.65 4.25
CA TYR A 80 -3.03 8.69 3.86
C TYR A 80 -4.18 8.64 4.85
N TYR A 81 -5.39 8.57 4.33
CA TYR A 81 -6.61 8.48 5.09
C TYR A 81 -7.44 7.30 4.59
N VAL A 82 -7.92 6.48 5.53
CA VAL A 82 -8.76 5.32 5.24
C VAL A 82 -9.97 5.35 6.15
N THR A 83 -11.14 5.16 5.56
CA THR A 83 -12.38 4.86 6.30
C THR A 83 -12.97 3.55 5.83
N TYR A 84 -13.39 2.74 6.79
CA TYR A 84 -13.98 1.44 6.55
C TYR A 84 -15.40 1.41 7.12
N ASP A 85 -16.36 1.08 6.26
CA ASP A 85 -17.73 0.78 6.66
C ASP A 85 -17.88 -0.74 6.73
N ALA A 86 -17.89 -1.26 7.96
CA ALA A 86 -18.00 -2.69 8.22
C ALA A 86 -19.35 -3.28 7.79
N GLU A 87 -20.43 -2.51 7.85
CA GLU A 87 -21.77 -2.98 7.48
C GLU A 87 -21.89 -3.12 5.96
N ARG A 88 -21.33 -2.16 5.23
CA ARG A 88 -21.37 -2.13 3.75
C ARG A 88 -20.19 -2.85 3.10
N ARG A 89 -19.20 -3.27 3.90
CA ARG A 89 -17.91 -3.79 3.42
C ARG A 89 -17.28 -2.87 2.38
N ALA A 90 -17.37 -1.58 2.63
CA ALA A 90 -16.92 -0.54 1.71
C ALA A 90 -15.78 0.25 2.34
N MET A 91 -14.92 0.78 1.48
CA MET A 91 -13.79 1.58 1.90
C MET A 91 -13.66 2.84 1.04
N ILE A 92 -13.26 3.93 1.69
CA ILE A 92 -12.84 5.16 1.03
C ILE A 92 -11.41 5.44 1.46
N LEU A 93 -10.54 5.64 0.47
CA LEU A 93 -9.13 5.95 0.65
C LEU A 93 -8.83 7.32 0.05
N THR A 94 -7.92 8.07 0.67
CA THR A 94 -7.49 9.37 0.15
C THR A 94 -6.02 9.60 0.49
N SER A 95 -5.23 9.90 -0.54
CA SER A 95 -3.79 10.09 -0.44
C SER A 95 -3.45 11.57 -0.31
N ALA A 96 -2.57 11.88 0.64
CA ALA A 96 -2.03 13.21 0.90
C ALA A 96 -3.06 14.37 0.92
N PRO A 97 -4.22 14.24 1.59
CA PRO A 97 -5.26 15.28 1.56
C PRO A 97 -4.74 16.61 2.14
N GLY A 98 -4.89 17.70 1.38
CA GLY A 98 -4.47 19.04 1.80
C GLY A 98 -2.96 19.26 1.82
N VAL A 99 -2.16 18.33 1.27
CA VAL A 99 -0.70 18.46 1.20
C VAL A 99 -0.30 19.20 -0.07
N SER A 100 0.58 20.19 0.08
CA SER A 100 1.18 20.93 -1.05
C SER A 100 2.24 20.09 -1.77
N GLU A 101 2.36 20.26 -3.08
CA GLU A 101 3.38 19.59 -3.92
C GLU A 101 4.82 19.93 -3.49
N GLU A 102 5.02 21.01 -2.73
CA GLU A 102 6.32 21.35 -2.14
C GLU A 102 6.78 20.31 -1.12
N TYR A 103 5.84 19.63 -0.44
CA TYR A 103 6.12 18.66 0.62
C TYR A 103 6.03 17.22 0.13
N ALA A 104 5.09 16.91 -0.77
CA ALA A 104 4.91 15.55 -1.24
C ALA A 104 4.37 15.44 -2.67
N ALA A 105 4.64 14.33 -3.33
CA ALA A 105 3.99 13.91 -4.56
C ALA A 105 3.38 12.52 -4.40
N VAL A 106 2.21 12.29 -4.98
CA VAL A 106 1.51 11.00 -4.93
C VAL A 106 1.61 10.33 -6.28
N TYR A 107 1.95 9.04 -6.27
CA TYR A 107 2.05 8.18 -7.43
C TYR A 107 1.07 7.02 -7.27
N ASP A 108 0.29 6.79 -8.32
CA ASP A 108 -0.61 5.65 -8.43
C ASP A 108 0.09 4.50 -9.15
N TYR A 109 -0.20 3.28 -8.72
CA TYR A 109 0.27 2.09 -9.41
C TYR A 109 -0.70 1.68 -10.50
N VAL A 110 -0.29 1.86 -11.75
CA VAL A 110 -0.99 1.33 -12.91
C VAL A 110 -0.11 0.21 -13.43
N GLY A 111 -0.43 -1.04 -13.07
CA GLY A 111 0.35 -2.21 -13.50
C GLY A 111 0.46 -2.32 -15.03
N ASP A 112 1.35 -3.20 -15.50
CA ASP A 112 1.67 -3.33 -16.92
C ASP A 112 0.52 -3.91 -17.77
N GLU A 113 -0.43 -4.59 -17.13
CA GLU A 113 -1.62 -5.11 -17.78
C GLU A 113 -2.78 -4.11 -17.69
N LYS A 114 -3.41 -3.81 -18.82
CA LYS A 114 -4.72 -3.16 -18.83
C LYS A 114 -5.72 -4.10 -18.16
N GLY A 115 -5.87 -3.98 -16.84
CA GLY A 115 -6.94 -4.63 -16.11
C GLY A 115 -8.27 -4.32 -16.80
N ALA A 116 -9.15 -5.32 -16.87
CA ALA A 116 -10.54 -5.09 -17.26
C ALA A 116 -11.11 -3.96 -16.38
N GLU A 117 -11.82 -3.02 -17.00
CA GLU A 117 -12.29 -1.79 -16.36
C GLU A 117 -12.81 -2.02 -14.94
N GLY A 118 -12.11 -1.46 -13.93
CA GLY A 118 -12.52 -1.48 -12.53
C GLY A 118 -11.79 -2.46 -11.59
N HIS A 119 -10.82 -3.25 -12.06
CA HIS A 119 -10.03 -4.12 -11.19
C HIS A 119 -8.62 -3.57 -10.92
N SER A 120 -8.26 -3.40 -9.64
CA SER A 120 -6.90 -3.05 -9.21
C SER A 120 -5.92 -4.17 -9.56
N VAL A 121 -4.76 -3.82 -10.14
CA VAL A 121 -3.70 -4.78 -10.43
C VAL A 121 -2.91 -5.06 -9.15
N PRO A 122 -2.68 -6.33 -8.76
CA PRO A 122 -1.82 -6.65 -7.62
C PRO A 122 -0.40 -6.10 -7.82
N PHE A 123 0.15 -5.51 -6.76
CA PHE A 123 1.56 -5.14 -6.68
C PHE A 123 2.44 -6.36 -6.40
N LEU A 124 1.97 -7.30 -5.57
CA LEU A 124 2.59 -8.62 -5.36
C LEU A 124 1.53 -9.70 -5.27
N VAL A 125 1.92 -10.90 -5.68
CA VAL A 125 1.14 -12.13 -5.51
C VAL A 125 2.03 -13.17 -4.84
N PHE A 126 1.53 -13.77 -3.76
CA PHE A 126 2.21 -14.85 -3.04
C PHE A 126 1.50 -16.19 -3.32
N GLU A 127 2.25 -17.17 -3.81
CA GLU A 127 1.81 -18.57 -4.03
C GLU A 127 1.54 -19.33 -2.72
#